data_AF-A0A292YKT8-F1
#
_entry.id   AF-A0A292YKT8-F1
#
_cell.length_a   1.000
_cell.length_b   1.000
_cell.length_c   1.000
_cell.angle_alpha   90.00
_cell.angle_beta   90.00
_cell.angle_gamma   90.00
#
_symmetry.space_group_name_H-M   'P 1'
#
loop_
_entity.id
_entity.type
_entity.pdbx_description
1 polymer ?
#
loop_
_entity_poly.entity_id
_entity_poly.type
_entity_poly.pdbx_seq_one_letter_code
_entity_poly.pdbx_strand_id
1 'polypeptide(L)'
;MSRRVEKKRITETEYKMAFARMHLTTDLAEAVGTSDFIVEAIVEKLEEKRQLFAKLDELAPKHAILATNSSTIVNSKIATATSRPDKVCNMHFFNPPLKMDLVEVVTGPETSEETARTAVKLVKKLGKTPILLRKEISGFIANRLLGAMNREALSLLEQGIATHEEIDLAAREALGHPMGPFALMDMTGLDVNYYVQLQQYEESGDPLLKPSRILQEKFEKGELGRKSGKGFYTY
;
A
#
# COMPACT_ATOMS: atom_id res chain seq x y z
N MET A 1 2.36 -10.62 -17.54
CA MET A 1 3.76 -11.12 -17.62
C MET A 1 4.26 -11.24 -19.06
N SER A 2 3.42 -11.56 -20.06
CA SER A 2 3.80 -11.68 -21.49
C SER A 2 4.48 -10.44 -22.09
N ARG A 3 3.98 -9.23 -21.77
CA ARG A 3 4.63 -7.95 -22.12
C ARG A 3 6.08 -7.81 -21.61
N ARG A 4 6.51 -8.58 -20.59
CA ARG A 4 7.90 -8.59 -20.12
C ARG A 4 8.79 -9.48 -20.97
N VAL A 5 8.25 -10.56 -21.53
CA VAL A 5 8.92 -11.41 -22.53
C VAL A 5 9.13 -10.62 -23.81
N GLU A 6 8.09 -9.93 -24.29
CA GLU A 6 8.17 -9.03 -25.46
C GLU A 6 9.24 -7.94 -25.27
N LYS A 7 9.35 -7.38 -24.06
CA LYS A 7 10.37 -6.39 -23.69
C LYS A 7 11.73 -7.00 -23.34
N LYS A 8 11.94 -8.31 -23.56
CA LYS A 8 13.17 -9.07 -23.25
C LYS A 8 13.67 -8.90 -21.81
N ARG A 9 12.75 -8.63 -20.86
CA ARG A 9 13.08 -8.49 -19.43
C ARG A 9 13.10 -9.83 -18.70
N ILE A 10 12.45 -10.84 -19.26
CA ILE A 10 12.48 -12.24 -18.84
C ILE A 10 12.44 -13.11 -20.11
N THR A 11 12.99 -14.31 -20.02
CA THR A 11 12.91 -15.33 -21.07
C THR A 11 11.55 -16.02 -21.06
N GLU A 12 11.20 -16.67 -22.18
CA GLU A 12 9.99 -17.49 -22.27
C GLU A 12 10.04 -18.70 -21.32
N THR A 13 11.23 -19.27 -21.11
CA THR A 13 11.46 -20.37 -20.16
C THR A 13 11.18 -19.92 -18.73
N GLU A 14 11.73 -18.77 -18.29
CA GLU A 14 11.45 -18.21 -16.97
C GLU A 14 9.97 -17.91 -16.77
N TYR A 15 9.29 -17.40 -17.81
CA TYR A 15 7.85 -17.21 -17.80
C TYR A 15 7.11 -18.52 -17.56
N LYS A 16 7.37 -19.56 -18.35
CA LYS A 16 6.69 -20.87 -18.23
C LYS A 16 6.96 -21.51 -16.86
N MET A 17 8.22 -21.47 -16.40
CA MET A 17 8.60 -22.00 -15.09
C MET A 17 7.94 -21.25 -13.93
N ALA A 18 7.74 -19.93 -14.04
CA ALA A 18 7.04 -19.15 -13.00
C ALA A 18 5.58 -19.58 -12.85
N PHE A 19 4.86 -19.75 -13.96
CA PHE A 19 3.47 -20.23 -13.94
C PHE A 19 3.37 -21.69 -13.53
N ALA A 20 4.33 -22.55 -13.88
CA ALA A 20 4.35 -23.95 -13.46
C ALA A 20 4.50 -24.13 -11.93
N ARG A 21 5.00 -23.11 -11.22
CA ARG A 21 5.07 -23.10 -9.75
C ARG A 21 3.80 -22.56 -9.09
N MET A 22 2.84 -22.07 -9.86
CA MET A 22 1.59 -21.53 -9.33
C MET A 22 0.54 -22.64 -9.22
N HIS A 23 0.01 -22.81 -8.02
CA HIS A 23 -1.17 -23.61 -7.77
C HIS A 23 -2.34 -22.67 -7.45
N LEU A 24 -3.47 -22.84 -8.13
CA LEU A 24 -4.67 -22.04 -7.92
C LEU A 24 -5.75 -22.94 -7.32
N THR A 25 -6.29 -22.54 -6.19
CA THR A 25 -7.41 -23.23 -5.55
C THR A 25 -8.36 -22.20 -4.94
N THR A 26 -9.58 -22.63 -4.68
CA THR A 26 -10.59 -21.89 -3.92
C THR A 26 -10.82 -22.50 -2.54
N ASP A 27 -10.19 -23.64 -2.23
CA ASP A 27 -10.18 -24.25 -0.92
C ASP A 27 -9.05 -23.63 -0.07
N LEU A 28 -9.43 -22.97 1.02
CA LEU A 28 -8.49 -22.30 1.90
C LEU A 28 -7.58 -23.29 2.64
N ALA A 29 -8.10 -24.44 3.08
CA ALA A 29 -7.34 -25.43 3.83
C ALA A 29 -6.26 -26.07 2.94
N GLU A 30 -6.61 -26.38 1.70
CA GLU A 30 -5.65 -26.83 0.68
C GLU A 30 -4.57 -25.77 0.42
N ALA A 31 -4.97 -24.51 0.26
CA ALA A 31 -4.03 -23.42 -0.06
C ALA A 31 -2.96 -23.21 1.03
N VAL A 32 -3.32 -23.38 2.30
CA VAL A 32 -2.47 -22.99 3.44
C VAL A 32 -1.83 -24.16 4.18
N GLY A 33 -2.33 -25.38 4.01
CA GLY A 33 -1.97 -26.54 4.83
C GLY A 33 -0.48 -26.93 4.80
N THR A 34 0.28 -26.49 3.79
CA THR A 34 1.73 -26.72 3.67
C THR A 34 2.54 -25.43 3.52
N SER A 35 1.91 -24.26 3.70
CA SER A 35 2.55 -22.96 3.49
C SER A 35 3.44 -22.55 4.67
N ASP A 36 4.65 -22.07 4.38
CA ASP A 36 5.55 -21.49 5.39
C ASP A 36 5.31 -19.99 5.62
N PHE A 37 4.78 -19.30 4.61
CA PHE A 37 4.54 -17.86 4.62
C PHE A 37 3.31 -17.54 3.78
N ILE A 38 2.34 -16.87 4.39
CA ILE A 38 1.05 -16.53 3.77
C ILE A 38 0.96 -15.01 3.67
N VAL A 39 0.56 -14.49 2.50
CA VAL A 39 0.33 -13.06 2.28
C VAL A 39 -1.13 -12.86 1.91
N GLU A 40 -1.88 -12.27 2.83
CA GLU A 40 -3.27 -11.89 2.62
C GLU A 40 -3.34 -10.58 1.83
N ALA A 41 -4.14 -10.56 0.76
CA ALA A 41 -4.38 -9.39 -0.09
C ALA A 41 -5.85 -9.34 -0.59
N ILE A 42 -6.81 -9.54 0.32
CA ILE A 42 -8.24 -9.38 0.10
C ILE A 42 -8.66 -7.91 0.24
N VAL A 43 -9.97 -7.66 0.18
CA VAL A 43 -10.56 -6.32 0.34
C VAL A 43 -10.10 -5.63 1.63
N GLU A 44 -9.92 -4.31 1.56
CA GLU A 44 -9.40 -3.50 2.67
C GLU A 44 -10.48 -3.19 3.73
N LYS A 45 -11.02 -4.25 4.34
CA LYS A 45 -12.00 -4.18 5.44
C LYS A 45 -11.47 -4.94 6.64
N LEU A 46 -11.41 -4.27 7.80
CA LEU A 46 -10.81 -4.84 9.02
C LEU A 46 -11.48 -6.17 9.41
N GLU A 47 -12.82 -6.21 9.47
CA GLU A 47 -13.53 -7.42 9.91
C GLU A 47 -13.34 -8.60 8.96
N GLU A 48 -13.35 -8.36 7.64
CA GLU A 48 -13.09 -9.41 6.64
C GLU A 48 -11.68 -9.99 6.82
N LYS A 49 -10.67 -9.13 7.04
CA LYS A 49 -9.30 -9.56 7.31
C LYS A 49 -9.22 -10.33 8.62
N ARG A 50 -9.83 -9.85 9.70
CA ARG A 50 -9.85 -10.55 11.01
C ARG A 50 -10.48 -11.93 10.89
N GLN A 51 -11.62 -12.06 10.21
CA GLN A 51 -12.26 -13.35 9.96
C GLN A 51 -11.37 -14.31 9.16
N LEU A 52 -10.68 -13.80 8.13
CA LEU A 52 -9.74 -14.61 7.37
C LEU A 52 -8.54 -15.03 8.23
N PHE A 53 -7.94 -14.11 8.99
CA PHE A 53 -6.79 -14.42 9.85
C PHE A 53 -7.11 -15.45 10.94
N ALA A 54 -8.32 -15.44 11.50
CA ALA A 54 -8.77 -16.48 12.42
C ALA A 54 -8.80 -17.87 11.74
N LYS A 55 -9.30 -17.95 10.50
CA LYS A 55 -9.30 -19.20 9.70
C LYS A 55 -7.87 -19.63 9.33
N LEU A 56 -7.02 -18.69 8.95
CA LEU A 56 -5.60 -18.96 8.66
C LEU A 56 -4.89 -19.51 9.89
N ASP A 57 -5.20 -18.99 11.08
CA ASP A 57 -4.60 -19.45 12.32
C ASP A 57 -4.94 -20.92 12.65
N GLU A 58 -6.17 -21.33 12.36
CA GLU A 58 -6.63 -22.71 12.52
C GLU A 58 -6.02 -23.65 11.47
N LEU A 59 -6.05 -23.26 10.20
CA LEU A 59 -5.76 -24.14 9.07
C LEU A 59 -4.27 -24.21 8.70
N ALA A 60 -3.53 -23.12 8.87
CA ALA A 60 -2.12 -23.08 8.47
C ALA A 60 -1.22 -23.74 9.51
N PRO A 61 -0.11 -24.39 9.11
CA PRO A 61 0.88 -24.94 10.02
C PRO A 61 1.31 -23.94 11.10
N LYS A 62 1.50 -24.39 12.35
CA LYS A 62 1.82 -23.48 13.48
C LYS A 62 3.12 -22.69 13.30
N HIS A 63 4.05 -23.17 12.46
CA HIS A 63 5.28 -22.44 12.15
C HIS A 63 5.07 -21.30 11.16
N ALA A 64 4.01 -21.34 10.34
CA ALA A 64 3.78 -20.41 9.26
C ALA A 64 3.61 -18.96 9.75
N ILE A 65 4.20 -18.03 9.01
CA ILE A 65 4.03 -16.59 9.20
C ILE A 65 2.82 -16.11 8.41
N LEU A 66 1.96 -15.32 9.06
CA LEU A 66 0.76 -14.74 8.47
C LEU A 66 0.99 -13.24 8.24
N ALA A 67 1.16 -12.83 6.98
CA ALA A 67 1.36 -11.45 6.61
C ALA A 67 0.12 -10.86 5.94
N THR A 68 -0.15 -9.57 6.15
CA THR A 68 -1.18 -8.82 5.41
C THR A 68 -0.53 -7.77 4.51
N ASN A 69 -1.03 -7.62 3.28
CA ASN A 69 -0.73 -6.49 2.40
C ASN A 69 -1.83 -5.43 2.57
N SER A 70 -1.89 -4.80 3.75
CA SER A 70 -2.76 -3.65 4.02
C SER A 70 -1.95 -2.37 3.92
N SER A 71 -2.55 -1.26 3.49
CA SER A 71 -1.88 0.04 3.35
C SER A 71 -2.14 1.00 4.52
N THR A 72 -3.12 0.69 5.38
CA THR A 72 -3.55 1.56 6.50
C THR A 72 -3.87 0.80 7.79
N ILE A 73 -4.29 -0.46 7.71
CA ILE A 73 -4.66 -1.25 8.88
C ILE A 73 -3.38 -1.73 9.55
N VAL A 74 -3.18 -1.23 10.78
CA VAL A 74 -2.04 -1.61 11.62
C VAL A 74 -2.13 -3.08 12.06
N ASN A 75 -0.96 -3.68 12.26
CA ASN A 75 -0.82 -5.11 12.51
C ASN A 75 -1.55 -5.57 13.78
N SER A 76 -1.54 -4.79 14.86
CA SER A 76 -2.24 -5.10 16.12
C SER A 76 -3.75 -5.29 15.98
N LYS A 77 -4.38 -4.57 15.03
CA LYS A 77 -5.81 -4.74 14.75
C LYS A 77 -6.13 -6.09 14.10
N ILE A 78 -5.15 -6.78 13.53
CA ILE A 78 -5.31 -8.07 12.83
C ILE A 78 -4.75 -9.22 13.69
N ALA A 79 -3.58 -9.04 14.28
CA ALA A 79 -2.86 -10.07 15.04
C ALA A 79 -3.70 -10.66 16.19
N THR A 80 -4.49 -9.81 16.85
CA THR A 80 -5.41 -10.21 17.94
C THR A 80 -6.55 -11.13 17.52
N ALA A 81 -6.75 -11.37 16.21
CA ALA A 81 -7.69 -12.38 15.71
C ALA A 81 -7.08 -13.79 15.66
N THR A 82 -5.81 -13.95 16.05
CA THR A 82 -5.06 -15.21 16.00
C THR A 82 -4.54 -15.60 17.38
N SER A 83 -4.22 -16.88 17.57
CA SER A 83 -3.55 -17.42 18.76
C SER A 83 -2.01 -17.32 18.71
N ARG A 84 -1.44 -16.78 17.62
CA ARG A 84 0.01 -16.63 17.36
C ARG A 84 0.36 -15.21 16.89
N PRO A 85 0.03 -14.16 17.65
CA PRO A 85 0.26 -12.78 17.22
C PRO A 85 1.76 -12.48 16.97
N ASP A 86 2.66 -13.28 17.54
CA ASP A 86 4.10 -13.23 17.30
C ASP A 86 4.51 -13.61 15.87
N LYS A 87 3.66 -14.36 15.16
CA LYS A 87 3.83 -14.79 13.77
C LYS A 87 3.03 -13.95 12.76
N VAL A 88 2.48 -12.82 13.20
CA VAL A 88 1.70 -11.92 12.36
C VAL A 88 2.48 -10.63 12.07
N CYS A 89 2.56 -10.22 10.81
CA CYS A 89 3.15 -8.93 10.40
C CYS A 89 2.40 -8.30 9.22
N ASN A 90 2.71 -7.05 8.89
CA ASN A 90 2.27 -6.45 7.63
C ASN A 90 3.45 -6.45 6.64
N MET A 91 3.16 -6.77 5.38
CA MET A 91 4.09 -6.72 4.25
C MET A 91 3.45 -5.93 3.11
N HIS A 92 3.62 -4.60 3.17
CA HIS A 92 2.96 -3.65 2.28
C HIS A 92 3.77 -3.45 0.99
N PHE A 93 3.21 -3.94 -0.11
CA PHE A 93 3.70 -3.77 -1.47
C PHE A 93 3.06 -2.55 -2.13
N PHE A 94 3.84 -1.87 -2.98
CA PHE A 94 3.36 -0.73 -3.75
C PHE A 94 2.89 -1.13 -5.15
N ASN A 95 1.76 -0.61 -5.60
CA ASN A 95 1.21 -0.88 -6.92
C ASN A 95 1.94 -0.07 -8.02
N PRO A 96 2.38 -0.69 -9.14
CA PRO A 96 2.36 -2.11 -9.47
C PRO A 96 3.47 -2.92 -8.77
N PRO A 97 3.15 -4.03 -8.09
CA PRO A 97 4.11 -4.74 -7.23
C PRO A 97 5.27 -5.37 -8.00
N LEU A 98 5.12 -5.65 -9.30
CA LEU A 98 6.23 -6.14 -10.12
C LEU A 98 7.21 -5.03 -10.53
N LYS A 99 6.81 -3.76 -10.48
CA LYS A 99 7.64 -2.61 -10.89
C LYS A 99 8.22 -1.84 -9.70
N MET A 100 7.50 -1.76 -8.59
CA MET A 100 7.92 -0.98 -7.43
C MET A 100 8.94 -1.77 -6.61
N ASP A 101 10.09 -1.19 -6.28
CA ASP A 101 11.18 -1.93 -5.63
C ASP A 101 11.02 -2.05 -4.12
N LEU A 102 10.27 -1.14 -3.49
CA LEU A 102 10.13 -1.06 -2.05
C LEU A 102 9.04 -2.01 -1.53
N VAL A 103 9.24 -2.54 -0.31
CA VAL A 103 8.20 -3.20 0.49
C VAL A 103 8.38 -2.76 1.95
N GLU A 104 7.32 -2.31 2.59
CA GLU A 104 7.34 -2.00 4.02
C GLU A 104 6.95 -3.25 4.82
N VAL A 105 7.87 -3.72 5.67
CA VAL A 105 7.62 -4.77 6.66
C VAL A 105 7.31 -4.08 7.99
N VAL A 106 6.09 -4.22 8.49
CA VAL A 106 5.63 -3.52 9.70
C VAL A 106 5.37 -4.52 10.81
N THR A 107 6.02 -4.29 11.95
CA THR A 107 5.83 -5.10 13.16
C THR A 107 4.77 -4.48 14.06
N GLY A 108 3.91 -5.32 14.63
CA GLY A 108 3.08 -4.95 15.77
C GLY A 108 3.82 -5.15 17.08
N PRO A 109 3.22 -4.76 18.22
CA PRO A 109 3.80 -4.96 19.56
C PRO A 109 4.16 -6.41 19.89
N GLU A 110 3.39 -7.35 19.36
CA GLU A 110 3.54 -8.78 19.65
C GLU A 110 4.42 -9.52 18.62
N THR A 111 4.66 -8.93 17.43
CA THR A 111 5.42 -9.57 16.36
C THR A 111 6.83 -9.91 16.84
N SER A 112 7.23 -11.18 16.73
CA SER A 112 8.56 -11.60 17.13
C SER A 112 9.65 -11.05 16.21
N GLU A 113 10.86 -10.93 16.76
CA GLU A 113 12.02 -10.54 15.96
C GLU A 113 12.33 -11.59 14.86
N GLU A 114 12.05 -12.87 15.12
CA GLU A 114 12.18 -13.93 14.13
C GLU A 114 11.25 -13.71 12.94
N THR A 115 9.97 -13.42 13.18
CA THR A 115 8.98 -13.10 12.15
C THR A 115 9.43 -11.91 11.31
N ALA A 116 9.85 -10.82 11.97
CA ALA A 116 10.33 -9.62 11.30
C ALA A 116 11.55 -9.89 10.41
N ARG A 117 12.55 -10.63 10.93
CA ARG A 117 13.75 -11.01 10.19
C ARG A 117 13.43 -11.91 9.00
N THR A 118 12.52 -12.86 9.16
CA THR A 118 12.10 -13.77 8.09
C THR A 118 11.36 -13.03 6.98
N ALA A 119 10.43 -12.13 7.33
CA ALA A 119 9.75 -11.28 6.35
C ALA A 119 10.74 -10.39 5.57
N VAL A 120 11.69 -9.74 6.26
CA VAL A 120 12.75 -8.95 5.61
C VAL A 120 13.61 -9.81 4.67
N LYS A 121 13.99 -11.03 5.07
CA LYS A 121 14.73 -11.97 4.22
C LYS A 121 13.92 -12.37 2.99
N LEU A 122 12.63 -12.63 3.15
CA LEU A 122 11.73 -12.97 2.05
C LEU A 122 11.66 -11.82 1.03
N VAL A 123 11.46 -10.57 1.49
CA VAL A 123 11.44 -9.38 0.62
C VAL A 123 12.74 -9.27 -0.18
N LYS A 124 13.91 -9.45 0.45
CA LYS A 124 15.21 -9.46 -0.27
C LYS A 124 15.31 -10.58 -1.29
N LYS A 125 14.83 -11.79 -0.95
CA LYS A 125 14.80 -12.94 -1.87
C LYS A 125 13.90 -12.70 -3.08
N LEU A 126 12.86 -11.87 -2.94
CA LEU A 126 12.00 -11.42 -4.04
C LEU A 126 12.64 -10.33 -4.92
N GLY A 127 13.88 -9.92 -4.64
CA GLY A 127 14.57 -8.84 -5.37
C GLY A 127 14.02 -7.45 -5.03
N LYS A 128 13.42 -7.29 -3.86
CA LYS A 128 12.85 -6.03 -3.35
C LYS A 128 13.70 -5.45 -2.25
N THR A 129 13.53 -4.16 -2.00
CA THR A 129 14.15 -3.42 -0.89
C THR A 129 13.18 -3.38 0.29
N PRO A 130 13.47 -4.07 1.41
CA PRO A 130 12.64 -3.97 2.61
C PRO A 130 12.94 -2.68 3.39
N ILE A 131 11.89 -2.05 3.93
CA ILE A 131 12.00 -1.16 5.08
C ILE A 131 11.34 -1.85 6.26
N LEU A 132 12.06 -2.01 7.37
CA LEU A 132 11.51 -2.57 8.60
C LEU A 132 11.00 -1.43 9.50
N LEU A 133 9.68 -1.35 9.69
CA LEU A 133 9.06 -0.49 10.68
C LEU A 133 8.96 -1.26 11.99
N ARG A 134 9.75 -0.85 12.99
CA ARG A 134 9.75 -1.46 14.34
C ARG A 134 8.50 -1.14 15.16
N LYS A 135 7.76 -0.10 14.75
CA LYS A 135 6.52 0.35 15.37
C LYS A 135 5.50 0.61 14.28
N GLU A 136 4.35 -0.01 14.42
CA GLU A 136 3.22 0.23 13.52
C GLU A 136 2.64 1.64 13.68
N ILE A 137 2.16 2.17 12.56
CA ILE A 137 1.46 3.45 12.47
C ILE A 137 0.54 3.42 11.25
N SER A 138 -0.64 4.04 11.34
CA SER A 138 -1.53 4.16 10.18
C SER A 138 -0.84 4.91 9.03
N GLY A 139 -0.89 4.33 7.84
CA GLY A 139 -0.26 4.83 6.61
C GLY A 139 1.25 4.60 6.50
N PHE A 140 1.90 3.94 7.48
CA PHE A 140 3.32 3.58 7.44
C PHE A 140 4.25 4.75 7.10
N ILE A 141 5.35 4.54 6.37
CA ILE A 141 6.31 5.63 6.09
C ILE A 141 5.92 6.31 4.78
N ALA A 142 5.82 5.55 3.69
CA ALA A 142 5.67 6.12 2.36
C ALA A 142 4.38 6.93 2.18
N ASN A 143 3.23 6.40 2.64
CA ASN A 143 1.96 7.13 2.49
C ASN A 143 1.91 8.36 3.41
N ARG A 144 2.57 8.33 4.57
CA ARG A 144 2.66 9.51 5.46
C ARG A 144 3.52 10.62 4.86
N LEU A 145 4.66 10.28 4.26
CA LEU A 145 5.50 11.24 3.55
C LEU A 145 4.77 11.84 2.35
N LEU A 146 4.11 10.99 1.55
CA LEU A 146 3.30 11.43 0.41
C LEU A 146 2.15 12.35 0.86
N GLY A 147 1.44 11.98 1.93
CA GLY A 147 0.36 12.79 2.49
C GLY A 147 0.83 14.17 2.95
N ALA A 148 2.01 14.25 3.58
CA ALA A 148 2.59 15.53 3.98
C ALA A 148 2.92 16.44 2.77
N MET A 149 3.51 15.86 1.73
CA MET A 149 3.78 16.57 0.48
C MET A 149 2.50 17.07 -0.20
N ASN A 150 1.47 16.23 -0.25
CA ASN A 150 0.19 16.61 -0.83
C ASN A 150 -0.48 17.74 -0.04
N ARG A 151 -0.45 17.69 1.29
CA ARG A 151 -0.99 18.78 2.14
C ARG A 151 -0.29 20.10 1.88
N GLU A 152 1.04 20.10 1.79
CA GLU A 152 1.80 21.31 1.51
C GLU A 152 1.49 21.86 0.11
N ALA A 153 1.47 20.98 -0.90
CA ALA A 153 1.13 21.38 -2.27
C ALA A 153 -0.28 22.00 -2.37
N LEU A 154 -1.27 21.36 -1.74
CA LEU A 154 -2.64 21.88 -1.69
C LEU A 154 -2.71 23.22 -0.95
N SER A 155 -1.97 23.38 0.15
CA SER A 155 -1.92 24.63 0.90
C SER A 155 -1.34 25.79 0.07
N LEU A 156 -0.24 25.57 -0.65
CA LEU A 156 0.35 26.56 -1.55
C LEU A 156 -0.63 27.01 -2.65
N LEU A 157 -1.38 26.07 -3.22
CA LEU A 157 -2.40 26.35 -4.21
C LEU A 157 -3.59 27.13 -3.61
N GLU A 158 -4.07 26.73 -2.43
CA GLU A 158 -5.19 27.39 -1.75
C GLU A 158 -4.89 28.84 -1.35
N GLN A 159 -3.64 29.11 -0.97
CA GLN A 159 -3.15 30.44 -0.63
C GLN A 159 -2.83 31.29 -1.88
N GLY A 160 -2.91 30.72 -3.09
CA GLY A 160 -2.62 31.42 -4.34
C GLY A 160 -1.14 31.77 -4.52
N ILE A 161 -0.23 31.01 -3.90
CA ILE A 161 1.21 31.25 -3.99
C ILE A 161 1.74 30.95 -5.39
N ALA A 162 1.24 29.87 -6.01
CA ALA A 162 1.64 29.42 -7.33
C ALA A 162 0.52 28.57 -7.95
N THR A 163 0.55 28.37 -9.27
CA THR A 163 -0.38 27.45 -9.93
C THR A 163 0.02 25.99 -9.66
N HIS A 164 -0.92 25.07 -9.87
CA HIS A 164 -0.65 23.63 -9.69
C HIS A 164 0.43 23.14 -10.67
N GLU A 165 0.52 23.72 -11.87
CA GLU A 165 1.57 23.44 -12.85
C GLU A 165 2.96 23.89 -12.39
N GLU A 166 3.06 25.07 -11.78
CA GLU A 166 4.32 25.60 -11.23
C GLU A 166 4.79 24.79 -10.02
N ILE A 167 3.86 24.39 -9.14
CA ILE A 167 4.17 23.52 -7.99
C ILE A 167 4.65 22.14 -8.48
N ASP A 168 3.97 21.55 -9.47
CA ASP A 168 4.40 20.31 -10.10
C ASP A 168 5.76 20.42 -10.80
N LEU A 169 6.05 21.58 -11.42
CA LEU A 169 7.35 21.86 -12.01
C LEU A 169 8.44 21.90 -10.93
N ALA A 170 8.23 22.61 -9.82
CA ALA A 170 9.18 22.67 -8.72
C ALA A 170 9.46 21.26 -8.14
N ALA A 171 8.43 20.45 -7.93
CA ALA A 171 8.59 19.08 -7.44
C ALA A 171 9.42 18.20 -8.39
N ARG A 172 9.25 18.36 -9.71
CA ARG A 172 10.03 17.59 -10.70
C ARG A 172 11.46 18.08 -10.83
N GLU A 173 11.64 19.38 -11.11
CA GLU A 173 12.94 19.92 -11.50
C GLU A 173 13.85 20.20 -10.30
N ALA A 174 13.31 20.63 -9.17
CA ALA A 174 14.12 20.97 -7.99
C ALA A 174 14.24 19.80 -6.99
N LEU A 175 13.19 19.00 -6.82
CA LEU A 175 13.18 17.88 -5.85
C LEU A 175 13.44 16.51 -6.51
N GLY A 176 13.47 16.45 -7.84
CA GLY A 176 13.78 15.23 -8.59
C GLY A 176 12.66 14.19 -8.58
N HIS A 177 11.41 14.58 -8.30
CA HIS A 177 10.30 13.64 -8.37
C HIS A 177 9.98 13.29 -9.83
N PRO A 178 9.63 12.03 -10.14
CA PRO A 178 9.25 11.64 -11.50
C PRO A 178 7.93 12.26 -11.96
N MET A 179 7.11 12.72 -11.00
CA MET A 179 5.79 13.33 -11.23
C MET A 179 5.53 14.32 -10.10
N GLY A 180 4.91 15.46 -10.44
CA GLY A 180 4.50 16.43 -9.42
C GLY A 180 3.30 15.94 -8.61
N PRO A 181 3.07 16.52 -7.42
CA PRO A 181 2.01 16.09 -6.51
C PRO A 181 0.61 16.17 -7.13
N PHE A 182 0.29 17.19 -7.93
CA PHE A 182 -1.03 17.34 -8.54
C PHE A 182 -1.27 16.33 -9.65
N ALA A 183 -0.30 16.13 -10.55
CA ALA A 183 -0.38 15.09 -11.57
C ALA A 183 -0.46 13.69 -10.96
N LEU A 184 0.22 13.46 -9.83
CA LEU A 184 0.16 12.21 -9.10
C LEU A 184 -1.22 12.01 -8.43
N MET A 185 -1.78 13.05 -7.81
CA MET A 185 -3.14 13.00 -7.25
C MET A 185 -4.18 12.69 -8.34
N ASP A 186 -4.08 13.33 -9.51
CA ASP A 186 -4.97 13.05 -10.65
C ASP A 186 -4.82 11.63 -11.21
N MET A 187 -3.61 11.06 -11.16
CA MET A 187 -3.36 9.69 -11.58
C MET A 187 -3.92 8.67 -10.57
N THR A 188 -3.78 8.95 -9.27
CA THR A 188 -4.32 8.10 -8.19
C THR A 188 -5.85 8.17 -8.12
N GLY A 189 -6.42 9.36 -8.35
CA GLY A 189 -7.84 9.67 -8.21
C GLY A 189 -8.09 10.61 -7.04
N LEU A 190 -8.79 11.72 -7.29
CA LEU A 190 -9.01 12.75 -6.25
C LEU A 190 -9.98 12.30 -5.15
N ASP A 191 -10.89 11.38 -5.46
CA ASP A 191 -11.75 10.74 -4.46
C ASP A 191 -10.95 9.89 -3.45
N VAL A 192 -9.96 9.12 -3.91
CA VAL A 192 -9.09 8.36 -3.02
C VAL A 192 -8.33 9.29 -2.09
N ASN A 193 -7.76 10.37 -2.64
CA ASN A 193 -7.06 11.39 -1.84
C ASN A 193 -7.99 12.07 -0.83
N TYR A 194 -9.24 12.37 -1.22
CA TYR A 194 -10.23 12.98 -0.36
C TYR A 194 -10.64 12.05 0.79
N TYR A 195 -10.99 10.80 0.50
CA TYR A 195 -11.37 9.83 1.52
C TYR A 195 -10.23 9.51 2.50
N VAL A 196 -8.98 9.46 2.02
CA VAL A 196 -7.82 9.28 2.90
C VAL A 196 -7.66 10.45 3.86
N GLN A 197 -7.80 11.70 3.40
CA GLN A 197 -7.74 12.87 4.29
C GLN A 197 -8.93 12.88 5.27
N LEU A 198 -10.13 12.56 4.79
CA LEU A 198 -11.33 12.51 5.63
C LEU A 198 -11.18 11.46 6.74
N GLN A 199 -10.74 10.26 6.39
CA GLN A 199 -10.48 9.20 7.36
C GLN A 199 -9.43 9.63 8.40
N GLN A 200 -8.33 10.24 7.96
CA GLN A 200 -7.29 10.73 8.86
C GLN A 200 -7.81 11.80 9.82
N TYR A 201 -8.65 12.72 9.33
CA TYR A 201 -9.30 13.73 10.14
C TYR A 201 -10.27 13.11 11.16
N GLU A 202 -11.13 12.18 10.73
CA GLU A 202 -12.10 11.51 11.60
C GLU A 202 -11.42 10.65 12.68
N GLU A 203 -10.31 9.97 12.35
CA GLU A 203 -9.56 9.14 13.30
C GLU A 203 -8.77 9.97 14.33
N SER A 204 -8.28 11.15 13.94
CA SER A 204 -7.37 11.96 14.78
C SER A 204 -8.05 13.13 15.49
N GLY A 205 -9.14 13.66 14.92
CA GLY A 205 -9.70 14.95 15.29
C GLY A 205 -8.79 16.16 15.02
N ASP A 206 -7.65 15.98 14.35
CA ASP A 206 -6.66 17.03 14.12
C ASP A 206 -7.10 17.97 12.99
N PRO A 207 -7.37 19.27 13.26
CA PRO A 207 -7.77 20.22 12.24
C PRO A 207 -6.77 20.36 11.07
N LEU A 208 -5.48 20.05 11.28
CA LEU A 208 -4.46 20.08 10.23
C LEU A 208 -4.60 18.94 9.22
N LEU A 209 -5.35 17.90 9.56
CA LEU A 209 -5.63 16.75 8.69
C LEU A 209 -6.98 16.85 7.98
N LYS A 210 -7.73 17.95 8.21
CA LYS A 210 -8.99 18.20 7.52
C LYS A 210 -8.78 18.22 6.00
N PRO A 211 -9.68 17.60 5.20
CA PRO A 211 -9.61 17.69 3.75
C PRO A 211 -9.49 19.13 3.25
N SER A 212 -8.55 19.35 2.33
CA SER A 212 -8.41 20.62 1.60
C SER A 212 -9.74 21.01 0.92
N ARG A 213 -10.07 22.29 0.96
CA ARG A 213 -11.27 22.86 0.32
C ARG A 213 -11.24 22.63 -1.18
N ILE A 214 -10.12 22.89 -1.84
CA ILE A 214 -10.00 22.70 -3.30
C ILE A 214 -10.19 21.23 -3.68
N LEU A 215 -9.65 20.31 -2.87
CA LEU A 215 -9.83 18.88 -3.13
C LEU A 215 -11.30 18.46 -2.96
N GLN A 216 -11.97 18.94 -1.90
CA GLN A 216 -13.39 18.70 -1.68
C GLN A 216 -14.25 19.23 -2.83
N GLU A 217 -14.02 20.45 -3.29
CA GLU A 217 -14.76 21.05 -4.41
C GLU A 217 -14.62 20.24 -5.71
N LYS A 218 -13.42 19.72 -6.00
CA LYS A 218 -13.19 18.86 -7.16
C LYS A 218 -13.90 17.51 -7.04
N PHE A 219 -13.85 16.91 -5.86
CA PHE A 219 -14.56 15.68 -5.55
C PHE A 219 -16.08 15.84 -5.76
N GLU A 220 -16.67 16.90 -5.21
CA GLU A 220 -18.12 17.20 -5.34
C GLU A 220 -18.54 17.46 -6.80
N LYS A 221 -17.66 18.04 -7.62
CA LYS A 221 -17.88 18.25 -9.06
C LYS A 221 -17.67 16.99 -9.91
N GLY A 222 -17.21 15.88 -9.33
CA GLY A 222 -16.84 14.68 -10.07
C GLY A 222 -15.57 14.83 -10.93
N GLU A 223 -14.74 15.84 -10.65
CA GLU A 223 -13.44 16.05 -11.28
C GLU A 223 -12.39 15.15 -10.61
N LEU A 224 -12.48 13.84 -10.82
CA LEU A 224 -11.70 12.82 -10.11
C LEU A 224 -10.32 12.51 -10.71
N GLY A 225 -9.80 13.34 -11.61
CA GLY A 225 -8.52 13.16 -12.27
C GLY A 225 -8.63 12.37 -13.58
N ARG A 226 -7.63 11.54 -13.88
CA ARG A 226 -7.53 10.82 -15.17
C ARG A 226 -8.74 9.93 -15.46
N LYS A 227 -9.34 9.34 -14.43
CA LYS A 227 -10.47 8.41 -14.58
C LYS A 227 -11.78 9.08 -15.01
N SER A 228 -11.90 10.39 -14.81
CA SER A 228 -13.05 11.21 -15.22
C SER A 228 -12.70 12.19 -16.35
N GLY A 229 -11.49 12.13 -16.91
CA GLY A 229 -11.01 13.06 -17.94
C GLY A 229 -10.65 14.46 -17.41
N LYS A 230 -10.83 14.72 -16.12
CA LYS A 230 -10.56 16.03 -15.52
C LYS A 230 -10.34 15.93 -14.01
N GLY A 231 -9.30 16.60 -13.52
CA GLY A 231 -8.98 16.83 -12.11
C GLY A 231 -8.35 18.20 -11.94
N PHE A 232 -7.09 18.27 -11.50
CA PHE A 232 -6.28 19.49 -11.62
C PHE A 232 -5.95 19.77 -13.10
N TYR A 233 -5.64 18.73 -13.86
CA TYR A 233 -5.42 18.78 -15.30
C TYR A 233 -6.64 18.24 -16.07
N THR A 234 -6.64 18.47 -17.39
CA THR A 234 -7.60 17.87 -18.35
C THR A 234 -6.92 16.75 -19.13
N TYR A 235 -7.62 15.64 -19.38
CA TYR A 235 -7.11 14.41 -19.99
C TYR A 235 -7.98 13.89 -21.14
#